data_AF-A0A533IBK2-F1
#
_entry.id   AF-A0A533IBK2-F1
#
_cell.length_a   1.000
_cell.length_b   1.000
_cell.length_c   1.000
_cell.angle_alpha   90.00
_cell.angle_beta   90.00
_cell.angle_gamma   90.00
#
_symmetry.space_group_name_H-M   'P 1'
#
loop_
_entity.id
_entity.type
_entity.pdbx_description
1 polymer ?
#
loop_
_entity_poly.entity_id
_entity_poly.type
_entity_poly.pdbx_seq_one_letter_code
_entity_poly.pdbx_strand_id
1 'polypeptide(L)'
;MRHADTAWRMVIELVSGLGIGFGIGFGLDSFFGTMPIFLVLFLLLGLAGGIKVMLGTAEELQRKAAEDVQGNLPQVRDDKRGDGS
;
A
#
# COMPACT_ATOMS: atom_id res chain seq x y z
N MET A 1 -3.36 0.91 -19.79
CA MET A 1 -2.88 2.12 -19.08
C MET A 1 -3.49 2.21 -17.67
N ARG A 2 -3.19 1.28 -16.76
CA ARG A 2 -3.71 1.28 -15.37
C ARG A 2 -2.62 1.40 -14.30
N HIS A 3 -1.36 1.60 -14.69
CA HIS A 3 -0.22 1.62 -13.75
C HIS A 3 0.05 3.00 -13.14
N ALA A 4 -0.43 4.08 -13.78
CA ALA A 4 -0.21 5.45 -13.31
C ALA A 4 -0.94 5.74 -11.98
N ASP A 5 -2.14 5.21 -11.81
CA ASP A 5 -2.95 5.45 -10.61
C ASP A 5 -2.35 4.82 -9.36
N THR A 6 -1.66 3.68 -9.49
CA THR A 6 -1.09 2.97 -8.33
C THR A 6 0.10 3.71 -7.75
N ALA A 7 1.00 4.22 -8.60
CA ALA A 7 2.16 4.99 -8.14
C ALA A 7 1.72 6.27 -7.41
N TRP A 8 0.74 6.97 -7.97
CA TRP A 8 0.17 8.17 -7.38
C TRP A 8 -0.59 7.89 -6.07
N ARG A 9 -1.33 6.78 -5.99
CA ARG A 9 -2.00 6.33 -4.76
C ARG A 9 -1.03 6.10 -3.61
N MET A 10 0.11 5.45 -3.86
CA MET A 10 1.13 5.25 -2.81
C MET A 10 1.63 6.58 -2.22
N VAL A 11 1.82 7.59 -3.07
CA VAL A 11 2.20 8.94 -2.62
C VAL A 11 1.09 9.55 -1.77
N ILE A 12 -0.17 9.49 -2.24
CA ILE A 12 -1.31 10.01 -1.47
C ILE A 12 -1.46 9.29 -0.14
N GLU A 13 -1.29 7.97 -0.10
CA GLU A 13 -1.40 7.17 1.12
C GLU A 13 -0.37 7.60 2.17
N LEU A 14 0.88 7.82 1.74
CA LEU A 14 1.94 8.33 2.61
C LEU A 14 1.67 9.78 3.06
N VAL A 15 1.34 10.67 2.11
CA VAL A 15 1.08 12.09 2.38
C VAL A 15 -0.17 12.28 3.24
N SER A 16 -1.20 11.45 3.07
CA SER A 16 -2.42 11.51 3.88
C SER A 16 -2.14 11.09 5.32
N GLY A 17 -1.36 10.02 5.53
CA GLY A 17 -0.95 9.62 6.87
C GLY A 17 -0.16 10.72 7.58
N LEU A 18 0.79 11.33 6.87
CA LEU A 18 1.60 12.42 7.42
C LEU A 18 0.80 13.71 7.64
N GLY A 19 -0.10 14.06 6.71
CA GLY A 19 -0.97 15.23 6.81
C GLY A 19 -1.97 15.13 7.96
N ILE A 20 -2.56 13.95 8.17
CA ILE A 20 -3.44 13.70 9.32
C ILE A 20 -2.65 13.77 10.63
N GLY A 21 -1.49 13.10 10.70
CA GLY A 21 -0.62 13.14 11.88
C GLY A 21 -0.16 14.56 12.22
N PHE A 22 0.23 15.34 11.22
CA PHE A 22 0.60 16.73 11.36
C PHE A 22 -0.58 17.59 11.82
N GLY A 23 -1.73 17.50 11.16
CA GLY A 23 -2.90 18.32 11.50
C GLY A 23 -3.40 18.09 12.91
N ILE A 24 -3.47 16.83 13.33
CA ILE A 24 -3.88 16.44 14.69
C ILE A 24 -2.83 16.87 15.72
N GLY A 25 -1.55 16.56 15.46
CA GLY A 25 -0.46 16.86 16.38
C GLY A 25 -0.25 18.37 16.57
N PHE A 26 -0.30 19.15 15.49
CA PHE A 26 -0.21 20.61 15.54
C PHE A 26 -1.42 21.24 16.23
N GLY A 27 -2.62 20.74 15.98
CA GLY A 27 -3.84 21.21 16.64
C GLY A 27 -3.84 20.97 18.15
N LEU A 28 -3.45 19.77 18.57
CA LEU A 28 -3.31 19.41 19.98
C LEU A 28 -2.23 20.24 20.68
N ASP A 29 -1.03 20.33 20.11
CA ASP A 29 0.04 21.13 20.69
C ASP A 29 -0.32 22.61 20.80
N SER A 30 -1.08 23.16 19.84
CA SER A 30 -1.56 24.55 19.88
C SER A 30 -2.62 24.79 20.96
N PHE A 31 -3.46 23.79 21.24
CA PHE A 31 -4.50 23.90 22.27
C PHE A 31 -3.95 23.70 23.68
N PHE A 32 -3.03 22.75 23.86
CA PHE A 32 -2.45 22.40 25.15
C PHE A 32 -1.15 23.14 25.48
N GLY A 33 -0.56 23.88 24.53
CA GLY A 33 0.71 24.58 24.72
C GLY A 33 1.92 23.66 24.89
N THR A 34 1.80 22.39 24.52
CA THR A 34 2.81 21.33 24.72
C THR A 34 3.75 21.15 23.53
N MET A 35 3.76 22.11 22.61
CA MET A 35 4.56 22.04 21.39
C MET A 35 6.04 21.74 21.73
N PRO A 36 6.65 20.65 21.20
CA PRO A 36 6.25 19.84 20.05
C PRO A 36 5.82 18.38 20.36
N ILE A 37 5.38 18.08 21.58
CA ILE A 37 5.24 16.69 22.06
C ILE A 37 4.19 15.92 21.25
N PHE A 38 2.96 16.43 21.13
CA PHE A 38 1.92 15.72 20.38
C PHE A 38 2.21 15.74 18.88
N LEU A 39 2.83 16.80 18.35
CA LEU A 39 3.24 16.86 16.96
C LEU A 39 4.19 15.72 16.60
N VAL A 40 5.23 15.47 17.40
CA VAL A 40 6.16 14.37 17.14
C VAL A 40 5.46 13.01 17.26
N LEU A 41 4.66 12.82 18.32
CA LEU A 41 3.95 11.56 18.56
C LEU A 41 2.99 11.23 17.41
N PHE A 42 2.15 12.18 17.00
CA PHE A 42 1.18 11.99 15.92
C PHE A 42 1.83 11.95 14.53
N LEU A 43 2.96 12.61 14.29
CA LEU A 43 3.71 12.43 13.05
C LEU A 43 4.25 11.00 12.93
N LEU A 44 4.81 10.44 14.00
CA LEU A 44 5.29 9.05 13.99
C LEU A 44 4.14 8.06 13.79
N LEU A 45 3.00 8.29 14.45
CA LEU A 45 1.79 7.48 14.30
C LEU A 45 1.19 7.60 12.88
N GLY A 46 1.13 8.81 12.33
CA GLY A 46 0.67 9.10 10.98
C GLY A 46 1.57 8.48 9.91
N LEU A 47 2.90 8.54 10.10
CA LEU A 47 3.87 7.87 9.25
C LEU A 47 3.71 6.35 9.31
N ALA A 48 3.59 5.75 10.51
CA ALA A 48 3.38 4.32 10.67
C ALA A 48 2.08 3.86 9.98
N GLY A 49 1.00 4.64 10.11
CA GLY A 49 -0.25 4.41 9.40
C GLY A 49 -0.09 4.49 7.87
N GLY A 50 0.55 5.56 7.38
CA GLY A 50 0.78 5.76 5.94
C GLY A 50 1.63 4.65 5.31
N ILE A 51 2.71 4.23 5.97
CA ILE A 51 3.55 3.11 5.51
C ILE A 51 2.75 1.81 5.48
N LYS A 52 1.94 1.53 6.51
CA LYS A 52 1.11 0.31 6.55
C LYS A 52 0.15 0.22 5.36
N VAL A 53 -0.48 1.34 5.00
CA VAL A 53 -1.38 1.38 3.83
C VAL A 53 -0.59 1.15 2.54
N MET A 54 0.54 1.86 2.36
CA MET A 54 1.39 1.72 1.19
C MET A 54 1.88 0.28 0.97
N LEU A 55 2.29 -0.40 2.06
CA LEU A 55 2.73 -1.80 2.00
C LEU A 55 1.59 -2.73 1.58
N GLY A 56 0.37 -2.50 2.08
CA GLY A 56 -0.81 -3.25 1.62
C GLY A 56 -1.08 -3.06 0.13
N THR A 57 -0.95 -1.82 -0.36
CA THR A 57 -1.07 -1.51 -1.79
C THR A 57 0.01 -2.21 -2.63
N ALA A 58 1.25 -2.28 -2.13
CA ALA A 58 2.34 -2.97 -2.80
C ALA A 58 2.12 -4.50 -2.86
N GLU A 59 1.67 -5.11 -1.76
CA GLU A 59 1.35 -6.54 -1.70
C GLU A 59 0.21 -6.91 -2.66
N GLU A 60 -0.84 -6.09 -2.72
CA GLU A 60 -1.93 -6.30 -3.66
C GLU A 60 -1.47 -6.18 -5.11
N LEU A 61 -0.54 -5.27 -5.40
CA LEU A 61 0.04 -5.13 -6.74
C LEU A 61 0.87 -6.36 -7.13
N GLN A 62 1.67 -6.89 -6.19
CA GLN A 62 2.43 -8.12 -6.40
C GLN A 62 1.52 -9.33 -6.63
N ARG A 63 0.44 -9.45 -5.85
CA ARG A 63 -0.54 -10.54 -5.98
C ARG A 63 -1.24 -10.50 -7.34
N LYS A 64 -1.68 -9.32 -7.79
CA LYS A 64 -2.30 -9.14 -9.12
C LYS A 64 -1.32 -9.48 -10.24
N ALA A 65 -0.05 -9.06 -10.12
CA ALA A 65 0.98 -9.41 -11.09
C ALA A 65 1.23 -10.92 -11.18
N ALA A 66 1.19 -11.65 -10.05
CA ALA A 66 1.34 -13.10 -10.03
C ALA A 66 0.12 -13.83 -10.61
N GLU A 67 -1.10 -13.35 -10.34
CA GLU A 67 -2.35 -13.90 -10.91
C GLU A 67 -2.39 -13.75 -12.44
N ASP A 68 -1.97 -12.62 -12.99
CA ASP A 68 -1.89 -12.39 -14.43
C ASP A 68 -0.90 -13.36 -15.12
N VAL A 69 0.21 -13.70 -14.45
CA VAL A 69 1.19 -14.68 -14.95
C VAL A 69 0.64 -16.11 -14.87
N GLN A 70 -0.06 -16.47 -13.79
CA GLN A 70 -0.67 -17.80 -13.62
C GLN A 70 -1.83 -18.04 -14.60
N GLY A 71 -2.63 -17.01 -14.90
CA GLY A 71 -3.72 -17.06 -15.89
C GLY A 71 -3.26 -17.19 -17.34
N ASN A 72 -1.99 -16.86 -17.62
CA ASN A 72 -1.38 -16.94 -18.95
C ASN A 72 -0.37 -18.11 -19.10
N LEU A 73 -0.31 -19.02 -18.13
CA LEU A 73 0.35 -20.30 -18.35
C LEU A 73 -0.42 -21.02 -19.47
N PRO A 74 0.24 -21.51 -20.54
CA PRO A 74 -0.42 -22.46 -21.42
C PRO A 74 -0.86 -23.59 -20.50
N GLN A 75 -2.18 -23.78 -20.36
CA GLN A 75 -2.75 -24.99 -19.77
C GLN A 75 -1.95 -26.13 -20.36
N VAL A 76 -1.07 -26.74 -19.56
CA VAL A 76 -0.32 -27.91 -19.98
C VAL A 76 -1.43 -28.90 -20.25
N ARG A 77 -1.79 -29.03 -21.53
CA ARG A 77 -2.76 -30.02 -21.97
C ARG A 77 -2.14 -31.31 -21.50
N ASP A 78 -2.73 -31.91 -20.47
CA ASP A 78 -2.55 -33.32 -20.12
C ASP A 78 -3.09 -34.11 -21.31
N ASP A 79 -2.31 -34.08 -22.39
CA ASP A 79 -2.31 -35.03 -23.47
C ASP A 79 -1.74 -36.32 -22.88
N LYS A 80 -2.57 -37.01 -22.10
CA LYS A 80 -2.53 -38.46 -22.10
C LYS A 80 -3.35 -38.94 -23.27
N ARG A 81 -2.86 -38.71 -24.50
CA ARG A 81 -3.16 -39.63 -25.60
C ARG A 81 -2.67 -40.99 -25.17
N GLY A 82 -3.64 -41.86 -24.87
CA GLY A 82 -3.47 -43.27 -25.06
C GLY A 82 -3.08 -43.52 -26.51
N ASP A 83 -1.88 -44.03 -26.69
CA ASP A 83 -1.39 -44.68 -27.89
C ASP A 83 -0.05 -45.32 -27.52
N GLY A 84 -0.02 -46.65 -27.52
CA GLY A 84 1.22 -47.39 -27.41
C GLY A 84 1.02 -48.79 -26.86
N SER A 85 0.79 -49.72 -27.79
CA SER A 85 0.77 -51.21 -27.70
C SER A 85 -0.43 -51.89 -27.04
#